data_AF-A0A816GXG2-F1
#
_entry.id   AF-A0A816GXG2-F1
#
_cell.length_a   1.000
_cell.length_b   1.000
_cell.length_c   1.000
_cell.angle_alpha   90.00
_cell.angle_beta   90.00
_cell.angle_gamma   90.00
#
_symmetry.space_group_name_H-M   'P 1'
#
loop_
_entity.id
_entity.type
_entity.pdbx_description
1 polymer ?
#
loop_
_entity_poly.entity_id
_entity_poly.type
_entity_poly.pdbx_seq_one_letter_code
_entity_poly.pdbx_strand_id
1 'polypeptide(L)'
;MGSAFTLTLANIFMWKWQRQLVRRLEVSNEIYDRYVDDIFFTSNDSLESIDQMLDEANNFHSNIKLVRQIGRSVPFLDVLIQNSNGVLKTSVYHKEAAEPYVVPFGLDHPGHVFRNTVDTAIARAVCYSTTLSEFEEEIRQMKLMFLYNG
;
A
#
# COMPACT_ATOMS: atom_id res chain seq x y z
N MET A 1 6.02 -19.41 2.38
CA MET A 1 5.62 -18.90 3.72
C MET A 1 6.52 -19.57 4.75
N GLY A 2 7.44 -18.82 5.37
CA GLY A 2 8.41 -19.35 6.34
C GLY A 2 7.78 -19.75 7.67
N SER A 3 8.55 -20.39 8.54
CA SER A 3 8.15 -20.70 9.92
C SER A 3 7.66 -19.44 10.64
N ALA A 4 6.63 -19.57 11.49
CA ALA A 4 6.12 -18.49 12.33
C ALA A 4 7.24 -17.82 13.16
N PHE A 5 8.27 -18.59 13.51
CA PHE A 5 9.45 -18.08 14.20
C PHE A 5 10.28 -17.12 13.33
N THR A 6 10.45 -17.41 12.04
CA THR A 6 11.22 -16.57 11.11
C THR A 6 10.57 -15.20 10.93
N LEU A 7 9.25 -15.14 10.80
CA LEU A 7 8.52 -13.86 10.70
C LEU A 7 8.66 -13.03 11.98
N THR A 8 8.65 -13.69 13.13
CA THR A 8 8.84 -13.02 14.43
C THR A 8 10.25 -12.42 14.53
N LEU A 9 11.28 -13.19 14.15
CA LEU A 9 12.67 -12.71 14.12
C LEU A 9 12.85 -11.54 13.15
N ALA A 10 12.25 -11.63 11.95
CA ALA A 10 12.28 -10.55 10.97
C ALA A 10 11.64 -9.27 11.53
N ASN A 11 10.47 -9.38 12.18
CA ASN A 11 9.79 -8.24 12.79
C ASN A 11 10.62 -7.59 13.93
N ILE A 12 11.29 -8.39 14.76
CA ILE A 12 12.17 -7.88 15.83
C ILE A 12 13.36 -7.14 15.22
N PHE A 13 13.98 -7.70 14.19
CA PHE A 13 15.08 -7.05 13.49
C PHE A 13 14.61 -5.73 12.86
N MET A 14 13.50 -5.74 12.12
CA MET A 14 12.95 -4.55 11.46
C MET A 14 12.54 -3.48 12.46
N TRP A 15 12.05 -3.88 13.65
CA TRP A 15 11.80 -2.94 14.75
C TRP A 15 13.08 -2.23 15.21
N LYS A 16 14.19 -2.98 15.37
CA LYS A 16 15.49 -2.40 15.75
C LYS A 16 16.02 -1.46 14.66
N TRP A 17 15.87 -1.86 13.39
CA TRP A 17 16.30 -1.08 12.23
C TRP A 17 15.51 0.24 12.11
N GLN A 18 14.17 0.21 12.18
CA GLN A 18 13.34 1.40 11.97
C GLN A 18 13.36 2.40 13.13
N ARG A 19 13.89 2.00 14.30
CA ARG A 19 13.74 2.75 15.56
C ARG A 19 14.19 4.20 15.48
N GLN A 20 15.26 4.50 14.75
CA GLN A 20 15.76 5.87 14.59
C GLN A 20 14.84 6.71 13.70
N LEU A 21 14.38 6.12 12.60
CA LEU A 21 13.46 6.75 11.65
C LEU A 21 12.11 7.05 12.32
N VAL A 22 11.50 6.07 12.98
CA VAL A 22 10.22 6.26 13.69
C VAL A 22 10.31 7.35 14.75
N ARG A 23 11.37 7.38 15.55
CA ARG A 23 11.56 8.42 16.58
C ARG A 23 11.62 9.83 16.02
N ARG A 24 12.22 10.01 14.84
CA ARG A 24 12.28 11.30 14.17
C ARG A 24 10.89 11.75 13.71
N LEU A 25 10.14 10.83 13.08
CA LEU A 25 8.79 11.09 12.58
C LEU A 25 7.78 11.35 13.72
N GLU A 26 7.88 10.62 14.82
CA GLU A 26 7.04 10.81 16.02
C GLU A 26 7.17 12.21 16.60
N VAL A 27 8.38 12.80 16.58
CA VAL A 27 8.61 14.17 17.06
C VAL A 27 7.94 15.21 16.16
N SER A 28 7.83 14.92 14.86
CA SER A 28 7.27 15.83 13.86
C SER A 28 5.76 15.67 13.63
N ASN A 29 5.07 14.81 14.40
CA ASN A 29 3.67 14.42 14.20
C ASN A 29 3.41 13.87 12.78
N GLU A 30 4.37 13.14 12.24
CA GLU A 30 4.29 12.54 10.92
C GLU A 30 3.71 11.12 11.02
N ILE A 31 2.99 10.70 9.98
CA ILE A 31 2.45 9.33 9.89
C ILE A 31 3.60 8.39 9.55
N TYR A 32 3.70 7.27 10.27
CA TYR A 32 4.55 6.14 9.94
C TYR A 32 3.75 4.85 10.05
N ASP A 33 3.79 4.04 8.99
CA ASP A 33 3.18 2.71 8.97
C ASP A 33 4.13 1.70 8.32
N ARG A 34 4.01 0.43 8.73
CA ARG A 34 4.79 -0.68 8.18
C ARG A 34 3.94 -1.93 8.09
N TYR A 35 3.85 -2.49 6.89
CA TYR A 35 3.32 -3.82 6.66
C TYR A 35 4.43 -4.76 6.18
N VAL A 36 4.93 -5.59 7.10
CA VAL A 36 6.06 -6.51 6.86
C VAL A 36 7.28 -5.77 6.31
N ASP A 37 7.49 -5.80 5.01
CA ASP A 37 8.58 -5.21 4.23
C ASP A 37 8.21 -3.87 3.57
N ASP A 38 6.93 -3.53 3.46
CA ASP A 38 6.48 -2.24 2.94
C ASP A 38 6.41 -1.20 4.06
N ILE A 39 6.97 -0.02 3.80
CA ILE A 39 6.99 1.12 4.73
C ILE A 39 6.35 2.32 4.06
N PHE A 40 5.48 3.01 4.79
CA PHE A 40 4.89 4.28 4.40
C PHE A 40 5.13 5.33 5.47
N PHE A 41 5.52 6.53 5.07
CA PHE A 41 5.52 7.66 5.97
C PHE A 41 5.28 8.97 5.23
N THR A 42 4.81 9.98 5.95
CA THR A 42 4.70 11.36 5.47
C THR A 42 5.84 12.18 6.02
N SER A 43 6.33 13.19 5.29
CA SER A 43 7.21 14.19 5.90
C SER A 43 7.00 15.60 5.37
N ASN A 44 7.19 16.59 6.24
CA ASN A 44 7.22 18.01 5.92
C ASN A 44 8.65 18.56 5.73
N ASP A 45 9.66 17.71 5.96
CA ASP A 45 11.07 18.08 5.76
C ASP A 45 11.39 18.28 4.26
N SER A 46 12.53 18.94 3.99
CA SER A 46 13.01 19.08 2.61
C SER A 46 13.38 17.73 2.02
N LEU A 47 13.28 17.61 0.69
CA LEU A 47 13.65 16.39 -0.03
C LEU A 47 15.09 15.97 0.27
N GLU A 48 16.04 16.91 0.40
CA GLU A 48 17.42 16.57 0.75
C GLU A 48 17.53 15.93 2.13
N SER A 49 16.75 16.42 3.10
CA SER A 49 16.77 15.87 4.47
C SER A 49 16.15 14.48 4.52
N ILE A 50 15.11 14.23 3.72
CA ILE A 50 14.48 12.92 3.56
C ILE A 50 15.44 11.96 2.89
N ASP A 51 16.10 12.36 1.80
CA ASP A 51 17.08 11.52 1.11
C ASP A 51 18.25 11.15 2.02
N GLN A 52 18.79 12.12 2.79
CA GLN A 52 19.83 11.86 3.77
C GLN A 52 19.38 10.83 4.81
N MET A 53 18.17 10.99 5.37
CA MET A 53 17.61 10.05 6.33
C MET A 53 17.50 8.63 5.76
N LEU A 54 17.03 8.50 4.51
CA LEU A 54 16.88 7.21 3.85
C LEU A 54 18.22 6.58 3.48
N ASP A 55 19.24 7.39 3.18
CA ASP A 55 20.60 6.93 2.94
C ASP A 55 21.26 6.43 4.23
N GLU A 56 21.05 7.12 5.35
CA GLU A 56 21.46 6.66 6.68
C GLU A 56 20.80 5.31 7.01
N ALA A 57 19.50 5.17 6.75
CA ALA A 57 18.77 3.92 6.95
C ALA A 57 19.30 2.77 6.05
N ASN A 58 19.69 3.08 4.82
CA ASN A 58 20.32 2.15 3.85
C ASN A 58 21.74 1.72 4.24
N ASN A 59 22.39 2.44 5.15
CA ASN A 59 23.72 2.13 5.67
C ASN A 59 23.68 1.30 6.96
N PHE A 60 22.51 1.08 7.56
CA PHE A 60 22.37 0.31 8.80
C PHE A 60 22.84 -1.15 8.64
N HIS A 61 22.61 -1.77 7.48
CA HIS A 61 23.00 -3.15 7.23
C HIS A 61 23.35 -3.35 5.75
N SER A 62 24.47 -4.02 5.45
CA SER A 62 24.96 -4.22 4.08
C SER A 62 23.97 -4.93 3.17
N ASN A 63 23.20 -5.86 3.75
CA ASN A 63 22.30 -6.75 2.99
C ASN A 63 20.85 -6.24 2.91
N ILE A 64 20.54 -5.07 3.50
CA ILE A 64 19.19 -4.50 3.46
C ILE A 64 19.28 -3.19 2.70
N LYS A 65 18.53 -3.11 1.60
CA LYS A 65 18.46 -1.93 0.75
C LYS A 65 16.99 -1.55 0.56
N LEU A 66 16.68 -0.31 0.89
CA LEU A 66 15.41 0.32 0.64
C LEU A 66 15.33 0.72 -0.83
N VAL A 67 14.23 0.35 -1.45
CA VAL A 67 13.76 0.98 -2.69
C VAL A 67 12.75 2.04 -2.26
N ARG A 68 12.98 3.30 -2.65
CA ARG A 68 12.16 4.44 -2.23
C ARG A 68 11.39 5.03 -3.40
N GLN A 69 10.13 5.36 -3.17
CA GLN A 69 9.31 6.18 -4.06
C GLN A 69 8.83 7.38 -3.25
N ILE A 70 9.23 8.59 -3.67
CA ILE A 70 8.88 9.84 -3.00
C ILE A 70 8.06 10.67 -3.97
N GLY A 71 6.92 11.16 -3.50
CA GLY A 71 6.06 12.00 -4.32
C GLY A 71 4.82 12.46 -3.58
N ARG A 72 4.03 13.29 -4.28
CA ARG A 72 2.71 13.71 -3.80
C ARG A 72 1.65 12.63 -3.93
N SER A 73 1.91 11.59 -4.71
CA SER A 73 1.04 10.43 -4.88
C SER A 73 1.93 9.19 -4.88
N VAL A 74 1.66 8.28 -3.95
CA VAL A 74 2.44 7.04 -3.79
C VAL A 74 1.50 5.87 -3.48
N PRO A 75 1.74 4.69 -4.08
CA PRO A 75 1.03 3.48 -3.69
C PRO A 75 1.60 2.92 -2.38
N PHE A 76 0.72 2.39 -1.53
CA PHE A 76 1.06 1.57 -0.38
C PHE A 76 0.04 0.43 -0.29
N LEU A 77 0.52 -0.81 -0.46
CA LEU A 77 -0.34 -1.99 -0.62
C LEU A 77 -1.36 -1.78 -1.76
N ASP A 78 -2.65 -1.94 -1.47
CA ASP A 78 -3.76 -1.77 -2.41
C ASP A 78 -4.34 -0.34 -2.43
N VAL A 79 -3.68 0.63 -1.78
CA VAL A 79 -4.16 2.00 -1.62
C VAL A 79 -3.22 2.98 -2.31
N LEU A 80 -3.78 3.86 -3.14
CA LEU A 80 -3.08 5.02 -3.68
C LEU A 80 -3.31 6.20 -2.75
N ILE A 81 -2.23 6.73 -2.18
CA ILE A 81 -2.29 7.83 -1.22
C ILE A 81 -1.80 9.10 -1.90
N GLN A 82 -2.67 10.11 -1.99
CA GLN A 82 -2.40 11.40 -2.60
C GLN A 82 -2.46 12.54 -1.58
N ASN A 83 -1.38 13.33 -1.50
CA ASN A 83 -1.31 14.53 -0.69
C ASN A 83 -1.85 15.76 -1.44
N SER A 84 -3.01 16.23 -1.00
CA SER A 84 -3.67 17.47 -1.42
C SER A 84 -3.43 18.58 -0.38
N ASN A 85 -2.23 19.16 -0.41
CA ASN A 85 -1.84 20.32 0.43
C ASN A 85 -2.02 20.08 1.93
N GLY A 86 -1.54 18.94 2.43
CA GLY A 86 -1.62 18.53 3.83
C GLY A 86 -2.82 17.64 4.15
N VAL A 87 -3.77 17.51 3.23
CA VAL A 87 -4.88 16.55 3.36
C VAL A 87 -4.58 15.33 2.51
N LEU A 88 -4.48 14.16 3.15
CA LEU A 88 -4.34 12.89 2.45
C LEU A 88 -5.71 12.44 1.92
N LYS A 89 -5.73 12.09 0.64
CA LYS A 89 -6.82 11.40 -0.03
C LYS A 89 -6.34 10.02 -0.44
N THR A 90 -7.25 9.06 -0.41
CA THR A 90 -6.98 7.68 -0.74
C THR A 90 -7.94 7.19 -1.81
N SER A 91 -7.44 6.31 -2.68
CA SER A 91 -8.25 5.56 -3.63
C SER A 91 -7.68 4.14 -3.76
N VAL A 92 -8.39 3.26 -4.46
CA VAL A 92 -7.84 1.94 -4.80
C VAL A 92 -6.67 2.10 -5.77
N TYR A 93 -5.55 1.41 -5.49
CA TYR A 93 -4.42 1.36 -6.40
C TYR A 93 -4.53 0.18 -7.36
N HIS A 94 -4.39 0.45 -8.65
CA HIS A 94 -4.29 -0.57 -9.69
C HIS A 94 -2.92 -0.50 -10.33
N LYS A 95 -2.16 -1.59 -10.24
CA LYS A 95 -0.85 -1.67 -10.86
C LYS A 95 -1.02 -1.72 -12.38
N GLU A 96 -0.35 -0.85 -13.12
CA GLU A 96 -0.47 -0.77 -14.59
C GLU A 96 -0.17 -2.09 -15.30
N ALA A 97 0.75 -2.89 -14.74
CA ALA A 97 1.14 -4.20 -15.27
C ALA A 97 0.26 -5.36 -14.75
N ALA A 98 -0.71 -5.10 -13.85
CA ALA A 98 -1.62 -6.14 -13.40
C ALA A 98 -2.73 -6.31 -14.43
N GLU A 99 -2.77 -7.48 -15.05
CA GLU A 99 -3.92 -7.87 -15.85
C GLU A 99 -5.13 -8.01 -14.91
N PRO A 100 -6.31 -7.50 -15.29
CA PRO A 100 -7.48 -7.45 -14.41
C PRO A 100 -8.17 -8.82 -14.36
N TYR A 101 -7.40 -9.88 -14.13
CA TYR A 101 -7.96 -11.23 -14.09
C TYR A 101 -8.74 -11.43 -12.81
N VAL A 102 -10.00 -11.76 -13.01
CA VAL A 102 -10.86 -12.30 -11.97
C VAL A 102 -11.28 -13.68 -12.43
N VAL A 103 -11.63 -14.55 -11.49
CA VAL A 103 -12.20 -15.87 -11.80
C VAL A 103 -13.40 -15.69 -12.75
N PRO A 104 -13.33 -16.19 -14.00
CA PRO A 104 -14.42 -16.11 -14.97
C PRO A 104 -15.67 -16.81 -14.47
N PHE A 105 -16.86 -16.24 -14.68
CA PHE A 105 -18.12 -16.80 -14.16
C PHE A 105 -18.43 -18.17 -14.78
N GLY A 106 -17.95 -18.43 -16.01
CA GLY A 106 -18.17 -19.68 -16.73
C GLY A 106 -17.34 -20.88 -16.25
N LEU A 107 -16.42 -20.69 -15.29
CA LEU A 107 -15.66 -21.80 -14.71
C LEU A 107 -16.48 -22.56 -13.65
N ASP A 108 -16.18 -23.84 -13.46
CA ASP A 108 -16.81 -24.71 -12.45
C ASP A 108 -16.29 -24.42 -11.04
N HIS A 109 -16.51 -23.19 -10.58
CA HIS A 109 -16.25 -22.76 -9.21
C HIS A 109 -17.56 -22.59 -8.45
N PRO A 110 -17.56 -22.81 -7.12
CA PRO A 110 -18.75 -22.60 -6.30
C PRO A 110 -19.28 -21.16 -6.41
N GLY A 111 -20.59 -20.99 -6.48
CA GLY A 111 -21.24 -19.68 -6.62
C GLY A 111 -20.83 -18.62 -5.58
N HIS A 112 -20.43 -19.05 -4.37
CA HIS A 112 -19.95 -18.15 -3.33
C HIS A 112 -18.61 -17.49 -3.67
N VAL A 113 -17.76 -18.10 -4.49
CA VAL A 113 -16.46 -17.52 -4.90
C VAL A 113 -16.68 -16.26 -5.73
N PHE A 114 -17.61 -16.30 -6.68
CA PHE A 114 -17.97 -15.15 -7.50
C PHE A 114 -18.59 -14.03 -6.67
N ARG A 115 -19.55 -14.38 -5.80
CA ARG A 115 -20.18 -13.40 -4.91
C ARG A 115 -19.15 -12.75 -3.98
N ASN A 116 -18.30 -13.53 -3.33
CA ASN A 116 -17.27 -13.01 -2.44
C ASN A 116 -16.28 -12.11 -3.18
N THR A 117 -15.96 -12.40 -4.43
CA THR A 117 -15.09 -11.52 -5.23
C THR A 117 -15.72 -10.14 -5.44
N VAL A 118 -17.00 -10.10 -5.80
CA VAL A 118 -17.76 -8.85 -5.95
C VAL A 118 -17.87 -8.12 -4.62
N ASP A 119 -18.27 -8.82 -3.56
CA ASP A 119 -18.46 -8.25 -2.23
C ASP A 119 -17.15 -7.65 -1.68
N THR A 120 -16.03 -8.37 -1.86
CA THR A 120 -14.71 -7.90 -1.43
C THR A 120 -14.25 -6.70 -2.26
N ALA A 121 -14.47 -6.70 -3.58
CA ALA A 121 -14.11 -5.57 -4.43
C ALA A 121 -14.92 -4.30 -4.07
N ILE A 122 -16.22 -4.45 -3.80
CA ILE A 122 -17.06 -3.34 -3.33
C ILE A 122 -16.61 -2.85 -1.95
N ALA A 123 -16.39 -3.77 -1.00
CA ALA A 123 -15.93 -3.41 0.34
C ALA A 123 -14.60 -2.65 0.27
N ARG A 124 -13.67 -3.11 -0.59
CA ARG A 124 -12.40 -2.43 -0.85
C ARG A 124 -12.61 -1.02 -1.40
N ALA A 125 -13.47 -0.87 -2.42
CA ALA A 125 -13.79 0.43 -3.01
C ALA A 125 -14.35 1.41 -1.97
N VAL A 126 -15.25 0.94 -1.09
CA VAL A 126 -15.85 1.75 -0.02
C VAL A 126 -14.81 2.13 1.03
N CYS A 127 -13.98 1.19 1.48
CA CYS A 127 -13.01 1.43 2.55
C CYS A 127 -11.85 2.33 2.10
N TYR A 128 -11.42 2.24 0.84
CA TYR A 128 -10.20 2.92 0.39
C TYR A 128 -10.47 4.26 -0.29
N SER A 129 -11.68 4.52 -0.77
CA SER A 129 -12.00 5.77 -1.46
C SER A 129 -12.37 6.86 -0.47
N THR A 130 -11.62 7.97 -0.47
CA THR A 130 -11.93 9.12 0.38
C THR A 130 -13.12 9.91 -0.16
N THR A 131 -13.25 10.02 -1.48
CA THR A 131 -14.32 10.80 -2.13
C THR A 131 -15.28 9.91 -2.92
N LEU A 132 -16.52 10.41 -3.09
CA LEU A 132 -17.52 9.72 -3.91
C LEU A 132 -17.08 9.56 -5.36
N SER A 133 -16.37 10.55 -5.91
CA SER A 133 -15.85 10.47 -7.28
C SER A 133 -14.82 9.35 -7.47
N GLU A 134 -13.93 9.14 -6.50
CA GLU A 134 -12.96 8.03 -6.53
C GLU A 134 -13.67 6.69 -6.41
N PHE A 135 -14.70 6.60 -5.55
CA PHE A 135 -15.52 5.42 -5.43
C PHE A 135 -16.27 5.08 -6.73
N GLU A 136 -16.91 6.07 -7.36
CA GLU A 136 -17.64 5.88 -8.61
C GLU A 136 -16.72 5.42 -9.76
N GLU A 137 -15.51 5.96 -9.82
CA GLU A 137 -14.50 5.52 -10.79
C GLU A 137 -14.05 4.09 -10.52
N GLU A 138 -13.83 3.70 -9.26
CA GLU A 138 -13.50 2.30 -8.92
C GLU A 138 -14.63 1.34 -9.30
N ILE A 139 -15.89 1.71 -9.06
CA ILE A 139 -17.05 0.91 -9.48
C ILE A 139 -17.08 0.78 -11.01
N ARG A 140 -16.71 1.82 -11.76
CA ARG A 140 -16.62 1.77 -13.23
C ARG A 140 -15.52 0.80 -13.68
N GLN A 141 -14.34 0.86 -13.08
CA GLN A 141 -13.24 -0.06 -13.36
C GLN A 141 -13.61 -1.51 -13.04
N MET A 142 -14.24 -1.73 -11.89
CA MET A 142 -14.72 -3.03 -11.47
C MET A 142 -15.74 -3.62 -12.45
N LYS A 143 -16.69 -2.81 -12.93
CA LYS A 143 -17.65 -3.23 -13.97
C LYS A 143 -16.95 -3.65 -15.25
N LEU A 144 -15.97 -2.87 -15.71
CA LEU A 144 -15.19 -3.21 -16.90
C LEU A 144 -14.45 -4.52 -16.69
N MET A 145 -13.74 -4.67 -15.57
CA MET A 145 -13.02 -5.89 -15.20
C MET A 145 -13.94 -7.12 -15.23
N PHE A 146 -15.13 -7.06 -14.64
CA PHE A 146 -16.06 -8.20 -14.68
C PHE A 146 -16.61 -8.47 -16.09
N LEU A 147 -16.90 -7.43 -16.88
CA LEU A 147 -17.35 -7.61 -18.27
C LEU A 147 -16.28 -8.28 -19.15
N TYR A 148 -15.00 -7.99 -18.92
CA TYR A 148 -13.90 -8.62 -19.66
C TYR A 148 -13.69 -10.10 -19.28
N ASN A 149 -14.02 -10.50 -18.05
CA ASN A 149 -13.78 -11.86 -17.57
C ASN A 149 -14.94 -12.84 -17.85
N GLY A 150 -16.07 -12.37 -18.41
CA GLY A 150 -17.21 -13.23 -18.81
C GLY A 150 -18.17 -13.53 -17.66
#